data_AF-A0A7K3GB15-F1
#
_entry.id   AF-A0A7K3GB15-F1
#
_cell.length_a   1.000
_cell.length_b   1.000
_cell.length_c   1.000
_cell.angle_alpha   90.00
_cell.angle_beta   90.00
_cell.angle_gamma   90.00
#
_symmetry.space_group_name_H-M   'P 1'
#
loop_
_entity.id
_entity.type
_entity.pdbx_description
1 polymer ?
#
loop_
_entity_poly.entity_id
_entity_poly.type
_entity_poly.pdbx_seq_one_letter_code
_entity_poly.pdbx_strand_id
1 'polypeptide(L)'
;LVESGAMSLTEVARETGLNWRTVSKYLAADGPAAPPRRSPNGRSRVRVIDEFAPLVDSMLRAEILMKAAVIHERLAHEYGFT
;
A
#
# COMPACT_ATOMS: atom_id res chain seq x y z
N LEU A 1 -9.22 17.52 -29.40
CA LEU A 1 -8.78 17.91 -28.03
C LEU A 1 -10.06 17.96 -27.22
N VAL A 2 -10.17 17.19 -26.14
CA VAL A 2 -11.41 17.17 -25.33
C VAL A 2 -11.60 18.57 -24.75
N GLU A 3 -12.58 19.26 -25.30
CA GLU A 3 -13.06 20.54 -24.84
C GLU A 3 -13.73 20.35 -23.48
N SER A 4 -13.01 20.56 -22.39
CA SER A 4 -13.66 21.08 -21.18
C SER A 4 -14.14 22.49 -21.55
N GLY A 5 -15.35 22.58 -22.13
CA GLY A 5 -15.87 23.71 -22.88
C GLY A 5 -16.10 25.03 -22.13
N ALA A 6 -15.20 25.42 -21.22
CA ALA A 6 -15.16 26.76 -20.64
C ALA A 6 -13.79 27.21 -20.08
N MET A 7 -12.79 26.32 -19.92
CA MET A 7 -11.53 26.67 -19.25
C MET A 7 -10.28 26.18 -20.00
N SER A 8 -9.28 27.06 -20.08
CA SER A 8 -7.96 26.72 -20.60
C SER A 8 -7.18 25.81 -19.65
N LEU A 9 -6.22 25.03 -20.18
CA LEU A 9 -5.34 24.18 -19.36
C LEU A 9 -4.58 24.95 -18.28
N THR A 10 -4.23 26.21 -18.56
CA THR A 10 -3.52 27.09 -17.62
C THR A 10 -4.43 27.55 -16.48
N GLU A 11 -5.70 27.83 -16.74
CA GLU A 11 -6.68 28.15 -15.70
C GLU A 11 -6.92 26.95 -14.78
N VAL A 12 -7.09 25.76 -15.37
CA VAL A 12 -7.22 24.51 -14.59
C VAL A 12 -5.95 24.24 -13.77
N ALA A 13 -4.76 24.49 -14.32
CA ALA A 13 -3.50 24.37 -13.58
C ALA A 13 -3.39 25.34 -12.41
N ARG A 14 -3.84 26.59 -12.59
CA ARG A 14 -3.86 27.60 -11.53
C ARG A 14 -4.86 27.24 -10.42
N GLU A 15 -6.05 26.80 -10.79
CA GLU A 15 -7.11 26.41 -9.85
C GLU A 15 -6.71 25.18 -9.02
N THR A 16 -6.14 24.17 -9.68
CA THR A 16 -5.75 22.91 -9.02
C THR A 16 -4.39 22.96 -8.34
N GLY A 17 -3.58 23.99 -8.62
CA GLY A 17 -2.17 24.06 -8.21
C GLY A 17 -1.28 22.99 -8.88
N LEU A 18 -1.78 22.25 -9.88
CA LEU A 18 -1.05 21.21 -10.59
C LEU A 18 -0.28 21.79 -11.78
N ASN A 19 0.81 21.14 -12.17
CA ASN A 19 1.55 21.52 -13.38
C ASN A 19 0.67 21.35 -14.64
N TRP A 20 0.75 22.29 -15.59
CA TRP A 20 -0.02 22.24 -16.84
C TRP A 20 0.19 20.94 -17.65
N ARG A 21 1.37 20.31 -17.58
CA ARG A 21 1.64 19.00 -18.21
C ARG A 21 0.84 17.88 -17.54
N THR A 22 0.66 17.96 -16.22
CA THR A 22 -0.17 17.03 -15.45
C THR A 22 -1.63 17.20 -15.88
N VAL A 23 -2.13 18.44 -15.91
CA VAL A 23 -3.49 18.75 -16.36
C VAL A 23 -3.72 18.26 -17.79
N SER A 24 -2.80 18.56 -18.71
CA SER A 24 -2.87 18.09 -20.11
C SER A 24 -2.90 16.56 -20.22
N LYS A 25 -2.17 15.84 -19.36
CA LYS A 25 -2.14 14.38 -19.34
C LYS A 25 -3.47 13.77 -18.89
N TYR A 26 -4.10 14.34 -17.85
CA TYR A 26 -5.35 13.81 -17.31
C TYR A 26 -6.59 14.22 -18.11
N LEU A 27 -6.54 15.35 -18.83
CA LEU A 27 -7.64 15.81 -19.69
C LEU A 27 -7.53 15.32 -21.14
N ALA A 28 -6.50 14.53 -21.48
CA ALA A 28 -6.43 13.87 -22.79
C ALA A 28 -7.57 12.84 -22.94
N ALA A 29 -8.07 12.64 -24.16
CA ALA A 29 -9.18 11.71 -24.44
C ALA A 29 -8.89 10.28 -23.94
N ASP A 30 -7.64 9.83 -24.10
CA ASP A 30 -7.15 8.53 -23.61
C ASP A 30 -6.29 8.67 -22.34
N GLY A 31 -6.53 9.73 -21.57
CA GLY A 31 -5.82 10.02 -20.32
C GLY A 31 -6.12 8.99 -19.23
N PRO A 32 -5.19 8.75 -18.29
CA PRO A 32 -5.45 7.84 -17.17
C PRO A 32 -6.54 8.43 -16.27
N ALA A 33 -7.57 7.64 -15.94
CA ALA A 33 -8.67 8.09 -15.08
C ALA A 33 -8.27 8.35 -13.62
N ALA A 34 -7.11 7.85 -13.18
CA ALA A 34 -6.59 8.03 -11.83
C ALA A 34 -5.06 8.09 -11.82
N PRO A 35 -4.44 8.66 -10.77
CA PRO A 35 -3.00 8.60 -10.60
C PRO A 35 -2.47 7.18 -10.62
N PRO A 36 -1.27 6.95 -11.18
CA PRO A 36 -0.65 5.63 -11.16
C PRO A 36 -0.52 5.20 -9.71
N ARG A 37 -1.26 4.17 -9.33
CA ARG A 37 -1.08 3.53 -8.04
C ARG A 37 0.21 2.75 -8.11
N ARG A 38 1.05 2.91 -7.10
CA ARG A 38 2.19 2.01 -6.92
C ARG A 38 1.63 0.60 -6.82
N SER A 39 1.91 -0.25 -7.80
CA SER A 39 1.69 -1.69 -7.64
C SER A 39 2.47 -2.13 -6.40
N PRO A 40 1.91 -2.97 -5.52
CA PRO A 40 2.71 -3.61 -4.48
C PRO A 40 3.99 -4.14 -5.14
N ASN A 41 5.16 -3.81 -4.59
CA ASN A 41 6.45 -4.22 -5.16
C ASN A 41 6.53 -5.75 -5.12
N GLY A 42 6.06 -6.43 -6.18
CA GLY A 42 6.12 -7.87 -6.34
C GLY A 42 5.33 -8.67 -5.30
N ARG A 43 5.48 -10.01 -5.37
CA ARG A 43 4.97 -10.93 -4.34
C ARG A 43 5.62 -10.56 -3.00
N SER A 44 4.82 -10.43 -1.95
CA SER A 44 5.34 -10.36 -0.58
C SER A 44 6.32 -11.52 -0.41
N ARG A 45 7.55 -11.24 0.07
CA ARG A 45 8.46 -12.32 0.44
C ARG A 45 7.71 -13.22 1.42
N VAL A 46 7.77 -14.53 1.19
CA VAL A 46 7.23 -15.53 2.12
C VAL A 46 7.91 -15.26 3.47
N ARG A 47 7.12 -14.94 4.49
CA ARG A 47 7.69 -14.69 5.82
C ARG A 47 7.76 -16.03 6.51
N VAL A 48 8.91 -16.37 7.07
CA VAL A 48 9.11 -17.61 7.84
C VAL A 48 8.09 -17.78 8.97
N ILE A 49 7.56 -16.67 9.49
CA ILE A 49 6.54 -16.66 10.55
C ILE A 49 5.14 -17.04 10.06
N ASP A 50 4.86 -17.01 8.75
CA ASP A 50 3.50 -17.22 8.23
C ASP A 50 2.96 -18.63 8.59
N GLU A 51 3.84 -19.64 8.67
CA GLU A 51 3.50 -21.01 9.08
C GLU A 51 3.05 -21.09 10.56
N PHE A 52 3.52 -20.16 11.40
CA PHE A 52 3.24 -20.10 12.84
C PHE A 52 2.12 -19.11 13.19
N ALA A 53 1.51 -18.44 12.20
CA ALA A 53 0.50 -17.42 12.46
C ALA A 53 -0.66 -17.87 13.37
N PRO A 54 -1.26 -19.07 13.20
CA PRO A 54 -2.34 -19.53 14.08
C PRO A 54 -1.91 -19.69 15.55
N LEU A 55 -0.64 -20.03 15.78
CA LEU A 55 -0.05 -20.20 17.10
C LEU A 55 0.26 -18.85 17.75
N VAL A 56 0.80 -17.90 16.99
CA VAL A 56 1.01 -16.52 17.47
C VAL A 56 -0.33 -15.89 17.87
N ASP A 57 -1.37 -16.11 17.06
CA ASP A 57 -2.71 -15.60 17.37
C ASP A 57 -3.29 -16.21 18.65
N SER A 58 -3.03 -17.49 18.94
CA SER A 58 -3.50 -18.12 20.19
C SER A 58 -2.77 -17.55 21.42
N MET A 59 -1.45 -17.31 21.31
CA MET A 59 -0.65 -16.67 22.36
C MET A 59 -1.15 -15.26 22.65
N LEU A 60 -1.37 -14.45 21.61
CA LEU A 60 -1.86 -13.06 21.76
C LEU A 60 -3.33 -12.99 22.22
N ARG A 61 -4.15 -14.00 21.91
CA ARG A 61 -5.50 -14.14 22.48
C ARG A 61 -5.46 -14.43 23.98
N ALA A 62 -4.49 -15.22 24.45
CA ALA A 62 -4.32 -15.49 25.87
C ALA A 62 -3.72 -14.29 26.62
N GLU A 63 -2.75 -13.59 26.01
CA GLU A 63 -2.12 -12.41 26.58
C GLU A 63 -1.74 -11.40 25.48
N ILE A 64 -2.55 -10.37 25.30
CA ILE A 64 -2.38 -9.39 24.22
C ILE A 64 -1.13 -8.50 24.36
N LEU A 65 -0.58 -8.41 25.58
CA LEU A 65 0.63 -7.63 25.88
C LEU A 65 1.92 -8.47 25.80
N MET A 66 1.84 -9.73 25.36
CA MET A 66 3.00 -10.59 25.23
C MET A 66 4.01 -9.97 24.26
N LYS A 67 5.25 -9.83 24.73
CA LYS A 67 6.33 -9.26 23.92
C LYS A 67 6.69 -10.19 22.77
N ALA A 68 7.01 -9.62 21.62
CA ALA A 68 7.46 -10.38 20.45
C ALA A 68 8.70 -11.25 20.74
N ALA A 69 9.63 -10.78 21.58
CA ALA A 69 10.79 -11.57 22.00
C ALA A 69 10.39 -12.86 22.73
N VAL A 70 9.38 -12.79 23.61
CA VAL A 70 8.87 -13.96 24.34
C VAL A 70 8.18 -14.93 23.39
N ILE A 71 7.41 -14.42 22.42
CA ILE A 71 6.80 -15.24 21.36
C ILE A 71 7.90 -15.96 20.57
N HIS A 72 8.94 -15.25 20.16
CA HIS A 72 10.08 -15.83 19.45
C HIS A 72 10.79 -16.92 20.27
N GLU A 73 11.09 -16.67 21.54
CA GLU A 73 11.70 -17.66 22.45
C GLU A 73 10.87 -18.94 22.55
N ARG A 74 9.55 -18.82 22.72
CA ARG A 74 8.63 -19.96 22.76
C ARG A 74 8.60 -20.71 21.43
N LEU A 75 8.48 -20.00 20.32
CA LEU A 75 8.48 -20.58 18.98
C LEU A 75 9.77 -21.37 18.71
N ALA A 76 10.93 -20.82 19.08
CA ALA A 76 12.22 -21.48 18.89
C ALA A 76 12.39 -22.70 19.80
N HIS A 77 11.96 -22.60 21.06
CA HIS A 77 12.16 -23.65 22.05
C HIS A 77 11.18 -24.83 21.88
N GLU A 78 9.92 -24.56 21.55
CA GLU A 78 8.84 -25.58 21.57
C GLU A 78 8.38 -26.00 20.16
N TYR A 79 8.52 -25.14 19.16
CA TYR A 79 7.89 -25.32 17.84
C TYR A 79 8.89 -25.36 16.68
N GLY A 80 10.20 -25.39 16.98
CA GLY A 80 11.25 -25.56 15.97
C GLY A 80 11.45 -24.36 15.05
N PHE A 81 11.09 -23.15 15.50
CA PHE A 81 11.34 -21.92 14.75
C PHE A 81 12.84 -21.59 14.71
N THR A 82 13.39 -21.30 13.53
CA THR A 82 14.82 -21.00 13.27
C THR A 82 15.01 -19.81 12.37
#